data_AF-D9XAW0-F1
#
_entry.id   AF-D9XAW0-F1
#
_cell.length_a   1.000
_cell.length_b   1.000
_cell.length_c   1.000
_cell.angle_alpha   90.00
_cell.angle_beta   90.00
_cell.angle_gamma   90.00
#
_symmetry.space_group_name_H-M   'P 1'
#
loop_
_entity.id
_entity.type
_entity.pdbx_description
1 polymer ?
#
loop_
_entity_poly.entity_id
_entity_poly.type
_entity_poly.pdbx_seq_one_letter_code
_entity_poly.pdbx_strand_id
1 'polypeptide(L)' 'MEHDDLPALELAFPGPERDRGVAAILNGRKTALTGLLEIYEHAGEAVPRLVVAERFRVVERDDPRSR' A
#
# COMPACT_ATOMS: atom_id res chain seq x y z
N MET A 1 6.29 17.18 1.59
CA MET A 1 6.54 16.60 0.26
C MET A 1 5.17 16.22 -0.30
N GLU A 2 4.92 16.52 -1.56
CA GLU A 2 3.57 16.72 -2.15
C GLU A 2 2.78 15.43 -2.43
N HIS A 3 2.69 14.51 -1.48
CA HIS A 3 1.92 13.25 -1.60
C HIS A 3 1.09 12.90 -0.35
N ASP A 4 1.08 13.76 0.67
CA ASP A 4 0.34 13.51 1.92
C ASP A 4 -1.17 13.36 1.71
N ASP A 5 -1.72 13.93 0.63
CA ASP A 5 -3.14 13.84 0.28
C ASP A 5 -3.52 12.49 -0.38
N LEU A 6 -2.54 11.63 -0.68
CA LEU A 6 -2.80 10.30 -1.24
C LEU A 6 -3.04 9.27 -0.13
N PRO A 7 -3.94 8.29 -0.36
CA PRO A 7 -4.11 7.17 0.55
C PRO A 7 -2.80 6.39 0.71
N ALA A 8 -2.52 5.98 1.94
CA ALA A 8 -1.35 5.17 2.27
C ALA A 8 -1.51 3.75 1.76
N LEU A 9 -0.45 3.19 1.19
CA LEU A 9 -0.30 1.77 0.94
C LEU A 9 0.86 1.24 1.78
N GLU A 10 0.51 0.55 2.87
CA GLU A 10 1.47 -0.14 3.73
C GLU A 10 1.73 -1.55 3.20
N LEU A 11 3.02 -1.90 3.09
CA LEU A 11 3.45 -3.20 2.56
C LEU A 11 4.08 -4.02 3.66
N ALA A 12 3.44 -5.13 4.03
CA ALA A 12 3.92 -6.01 5.09
C ALA A 12 4.16 -5.29 6.42
N PHE A 13 4.56 -6.05 7.44
CA PHE A 13 5.03 -5.46 8.69
C PHE A 13 6.41 -4.82 8.52
N PRO A 14 6.78 -3.87 9.40
CA PRO A 14 8.09 -3.23 9.37
C PRO A 14 9.23 -4.26 9.42
N GLY A 15 10.13 -4.21 8.45
CA GLY A 15 11.26 -5.13 8.36
C GLY A 15 11.69 -5.44 6.91
N PRO A 16 12.60 -6.41 6.73
CA PRO A 16 13.23 -6.68 5.43
C PRO A 16 12.26 -7.00 4.30
N GLU A 17 11.11 -7.61 4.58
CA GLU A 17 10.12 -7.93 3.55
C GLU A 17 9.43 -6.67 3.01
N ARG A 18 9.08 -5.71 3.88
CA ARG A 18 8.58 -4.39 3.45
C ARG A 18 9.61 -3.73 2.55
N ASP A 19 10.85 -3.64 3.02
CA ASP A 19 11.91 -2.90 2.32
C ASP A 19 12.17 -3.49 0.92
N ARG A 20 12.18 -4.82 0.80
CA ARG A 20 12.28 -5.49 -0.51
C ARG A 20 11.06 -5.21 -1.39
N GLY A 21 9.86 -5.22 -0.81
CA GLY A 21 8.61 -4.91 -1.52
C GLY A 21 8.60 -3.49 -2.09
N VAL A 22 8.95 -2.50 -1.27
CA VAL A 22 9.09 -1.09 -1.67
C VAL A 22 10.14 -0.95 -2.77
N ALA A 23 11.33 -1.54 -2.59
CA ALA A 23 12.38 -1.50 -3.61
C ALA A 23 11.93 -2.11 -4.95
N ALA A 24 11.18 -3.22 -4.93
CA ALA A 24 10.63 -3.85 -6.13
C ALA A 24 9.58 -2.99 -6.84
N ILE A 25 8.82 -2.15 -6.13
CA ILE A 25 7.91 -1.20 -6.76
C ILE A 25 8.70 -0.05 -7.40
N LEU A 26 9.65 0.54 -6.66
CA LEU A 26 10.43 1.68 -7.16
C LEU A 26 11.24 1.35 -8.43
N ASN A 27 11.72 0.11 -8.57
CA ASN A 27 12.43 -0.34 -9.77
C ASN A 27 11.52 -0.94 -10.86
N GLY A 28 10.20 -0.88 -10.69
CA GLY A 28 9.23 -1.36 -11.67
C GLY A 28 9.12 -2.88 -11.80
N ARG A 29 9.75 -3.67 -10.93
CA ARG A 29 9.63 -5.15 -10.97
C ARG A 29 8.34 -5.67 -10.34
N LYS A 30 7.75 -4.92 -9.41
CA LYS A 30 6.44 -5.22 -8.80
C LYS A 30 5.41 -4.22 -9.30
N THR A 31 4.57 -4.68 -10.22
CA THR A 31 3.53 -3.86 -10.87
C THR A 31 2.11 -4.28 -10.51
N ALA A 32 1.97 -5.32 -9.68
CA ALA A 32 0.68 -5.85 -9.25
C ALA A 32 0.68 -6.15 -7.75
N LEU A 33 -0.50 -6.03 -7.15
CA LEU A 33 -0.81 -6.37 -5.77
C LEU A 33 -2.10 -7.19 -5.75
N THR A 34 -2.18 -8.12 -4.80
CA THR A 34 -3.41 -8.85 -4.47
C THR A 34 -3.65 -8.74 -2.98
N GLY A 35 -4.92 -8.81 -2.57
CA GLY A 35 -5.34 -8.85 -1.17
C GLY A 35 -6.53 -9.80 -1.05
N LEU A 36 -6.67 -10.42 0.12
CA LEU A 36 -7.81 -11.30 0.40
C LEU A 36 -9.06 -10.45 0.63
N LEU A 37 -10.16 -10.79 -0.03
CA LEU A 37 -11.45 -10.11 0.15
C LEU A 37 -11.88 -10.07 1.62
N GLU A 38 -11.70 -11.19 2.32
CA GLU A 38 -12.06 -11.34 3.74
C GLU A 38 -11.36 -10.31 4.65
N ILE A 39 -10.13 -9.89 4.32
CA ILE A 39 -9.41 -8.86 5.10
C ILE A 39 -10.13 -7.52 4.98
N TYR A 40 -10.54 -7.13 3.76
CA TYR A 40 -11.27 -5.88 3.53
C TYR A 40 -12.63 -5.91 4.25
N GLU A 41 -13.35 -7.03 4.16
CA GLU A 41 -14.64 -7.20 4.82
C GLU A 41 -14.52 -7.11 6.35
N HIS A 42 -13.50 -7.73 6.93
CA HIS A 42 -13.27 -7.69 8.38
C HIS A 42 -12.82 -6.31 8.89
N ALA A 43 -12.00 -5.61 8.09
CA ALA A 43 -11.55 -4.25 8.40
C ALA A 43 -12.65 -3.18 8.19
N GLY A 44 -13.76 -3.53 7.54
CA GLY A 44 -14.77 -2.56 7.11
C GLY A 44 -14.27 -1.60 6.03
N GLU A 45 -13.21 -1.98 5.33
CA GLU A 45 -12.59 -1.17 4.28
C GLU A 45 -13.24 -1.46 2.92
N ALA A 46 -13.33 -0.42 2.08
CA ALA A 46 -13.79 -0.60 0.72
C ALA A 46 -12.74 -1.39 -0.09
N VAL A 47 -13.17 -2.48 -0.74
CA VAL A 47 -12.34 -3.15 -1.74
C VAL A 47 -11.99 -2.12 -2.82
N PRO A 48 -10.70 -1.94 -3.18
CA PRO A 48 -10.31 -1.01 -4.22
C PRO A 48 -11.06 -1.32 -5.50
N ARG A 49 -11.97 -0.43 -5.90
CA ARG A 49 -12.64 -0.55 -7.19
C ARG A 49 -11.63 -0.14 -8.23
N LEU A 50 -11.44 -0.95 -9.28
CA LEU A 50 -10.55 -0.65 -10.40
C LEU A 50 -11.04 0.62 -11.12
N VAL A 51 -10.73 1.79 -10.55
CA VAL A 51 -10.78 3.07 -11.24
C VAL A 51 -9.42 3.20 -11.90
N VAL A 52 -9.43 3.26 -13.23
CA VAL A 52 -8.23 3.60 -13.98
C VAL A 52 -7.73 4.95 -13.44
N ALA A 53 -6.61 4.94 -12.69
CA ALA A 53 -5.93 6.08 -12.05
C ALA A 53 -6.04 6.28 -10.51
N GLU A 54 -6.48 5.31 -9.70
CA GLU A 54 -6.27 5.43 -8.25
C GLU A 54 -4.78 5.39 -7.91
N ARG A 55 -4.32 6.36 -7.11
CA ARG A 55 -2.90 6.53 -6.75
C ARG A 55 -2.75 6.40 -5.24
N PHE A 56 -1.74 5.65 -4.85
CA PHE A 56 -1.36 5.46 -3.46
C PHE A 56 0.06 5.98 -3.22
N ARG A 57 0.32 6.44 -2.01
CA ARG A 57 1.71 6.65 -1.54
C ARG A 57 2.19 5.35 -0.89
N VAL A 58 3.32 4.84 -1.36
CA VAL A 58 3.94 3.65 -0.76
C VAL A 58 4.75 4.07 0.47
N VAL A 59 4.49 3.43 1.59
CA VAL A 59 5.06 3.80 2.90
C VAL A 59 6.33 2.99 3.17
N GLU A 60 7.49 3.67 3.24
CA GLU A 60 8.78 3.05 3.56
C GLU A 60 9.04 2.94 5.08
N ARG A 61 8.45 3.84 5.87
CA ARG A 61 8.59 3.91 7.33
C ARG A 61 7.21 4.02 7.97
N ASP A 62 7.03 3.44 9.15
CA ASP A 62 5.75 3.42 9.87
C ASP A 62 5.05 4.78 9.84
N ASP A 63 3.82 4.78 9.34
CA ASP A 63 3.03 6.00 9.24
C ASP A 63 2.39 6.30 10.61
N PRO A 64 2.71 7.43 11.25
CA PRO A 64 2.11 7.79 12.53
C PRO A 64 0.59 8.01 12.46
N ARG A 65 0.01 8.14 11.26
CA ARG A 65 -1.44 8.32 11.02
C ARG A 65 -2.20 7.00 10.80
N SER A 66 -1.51 5.86 10.76
CA SER A 66 -2.08 4.52 10.53
C SER A 66 -2.63 3.86 11.82
N ARG A 67 -2.55 4.53 12.98
CA ARG A 67 -2.98 4.01 14.29
C ARG A 67 -4.33 4.52 14.74
#